data_AF-A0AAE7BBB9-F1
#
_entry.id   AF-A0AAE7BBB9-F1
#
_cell.length_a   1.000
_cell.length_b   1.000
_cell.length_c   1.000
_cell.angle_alpha   90.00
_cell.angle_beta   90.00
_cell.angle_gamma   90.00
#
_symmetry.space_group_name_H-M   'P 1'
#
loop_
_entity.id
_entity.type
_entity.pdbx_description
1 polymer ?
#
loop_
_entity_poly.entity_id
_entity_poly.type
_entity_poly.pdbx_seq_one_letter_code
_entity_poly.pdbx_strand_id
1 'polypeptide(L)'
;MTHSQIEEQFKGIDGINEAKKIYKQLAKKLHPDVGGSDELFKMLNSIYTNILENGIYFSNEFKFDLEIEKIISQILHYENILIEVVGSWVWVSGDTREIKEKLKELNFKWASKKKLWFYGEMKGRNPNEKSMEDIKSKYGFETVKTKEKGKLTY
;
A
#
# COMPACT_ATOMS: atom_id res chain seq x y z
N MET A 1 -22.75 9.35 11.99
CA MET A 1 -21.59 8.76 11.26
C MET A 1 -20.36 9.54 11.67
N THR A 2 -19.27 8.89 12.04
CA THR A 2 -18.03 9.53 12.55
C THR A 2 -16.86 9.29 11.59
N HIS A 3 -15.76 10.03 11.75
CA HIS A 3 -14.56 9.90 10.90
C HIS A 3 -14.08 8.46 10.75
N SER A 4 -13.92 7.75 11.87
CA SER A 4 -13.44 6.37 11.89
C SER A 4 -14.35 5.42 11.08
N GLN A 5 -15.67 5.67 11.08
CA GLN A 5 -16.59 4.85 10.30
C GLN A 5 -16.50 5.08 8.79
N ILE A 6 -16.09 6.28 8.33
CA ILE A 6 -15.89 6.52 6.90
C ILE A 6 -14.67 5.74 6.43
N GLU A 7 -13.57 5.80 7.16
CA GLU A 7 -12.33 5.06 6.85
C GLU A 7 -12.56 3.53 6.85
N GLU A 8 -13.33 3.01 7.80
CA GLU A 8 -13.70 1.59 7.83
C GLU A 8 -14.46 1.13 6.58
N GLN A 9 -15.25 2.00 5.93
CA GLN A 9 -15.92 1.63 4.68
C GLN A 9 -14.93 1.45 3.53
N PHE A 10 -13.79 2.14 3.56
CA PHE A 10 -12.72 1.98 2.58
C PHE A 10 -11.67 0.94 3.00
N LYS A 11 -11.80 0.32 4.19
CA LYS A 11 -10.97 -0.84 4.55
C LYS A 11 -11.43 -2.08 3.79
N GLY A 12 -10.51 -2.72 3.07
CA GLY A 12 -10.74 -3.99 2.39
C GLY A 12 -11.40 -3.91 1.02
N ILE A 13 -11.53 -2.72 0.42
CA ILE A 13 -11.95 -2.60 -0.98
C ILE A 13 -10.86 -3.08 -1.95
N ASP A 14 -11.25 -3.80 -3.00
CA ASP A 14 -10.35 -4.23 -4.07
C ASP A 14 -10.53 -3.33 -5.30
N GLY A 15 -9.85 -2.19 -5.24
CA GLY A 15 -9.71 -1.27 -6.37
C GLY A 15 -10.63 -0.06 -6.42
N ILE A 16 -10.28 0.83 -7.34
CA ILE A 16 -10.90 2.13 -7.56
C ILE A 16 -12.40 2.05 -7.87
N ASN A 17 -12.86 0.95 -8.48
CA ASN A 17 -14.28 0.76 -8.79
C ASN A 17 -15.12 0.54 -7.52
N GLU A 18 -14.59 -0.19 -6.53
CA GLU A 18 -15.24 -0.34 -5.23
C GLU A 18 -15.16 0.96 -4.43
N ALA A 19 -14.00 1.62 -4.41
CA ALA A 19 -13.86 2.95 -3.83
C ALA A 19 -14.91 3.93 -4.37
N LYS A 20 -15.12 3.95 -5.69
CA LYS A 20 -16.10 4.82 -6.35
C LYS A 20 -17.54 4.48 -5.99
N LYS A 21 -17.87 3.19 -5.84
CA LYS A 21 -19.20 2.75 -5.38
C LYS A 21 -19.47 3.24 -3.96
N ILE A 22 -18.51 3.02 -3.05
CA ILE A 22 -18.63 3.41 -1.65
C ILE A 22 -18.71 4.94 -1.53
N TYR A 23 -17.82 5.66 -2.21
CA TYR A 23 -17.86 7.12 -2.29
C TYR A 23 -19.24 7.63 -2.72
N LYS A 24 -19.81 7.09 -3.79
CA LYS A 24 -21.12 7.52 -4.30
C LYS A 24 -22.26 7.23 -3.31
N GLN A 25 -22.18 6.13 -2.56
CA GLN A 25 -23.18 5.82 -1.51
C GLN A 25 -23.04 6.76 -0.31
N LEU A 26 -21.82 7.02 0.15
CA LEU A 26 -21.55 7.89 1.29
C LEU A 26 -21.83 9.35 0.95
N ALA A 27 -21.47 9.81 -0.25
CA ALA A 27 -21.74 11.16 -0.72
C ALA A 27 -23.24 11.47 -0.70
N LYS A 28 -24.09 10.52 -1.11
CA LYS A 28 -25.56 10.68 -1.04
C LYS A 28 -26.10 10.78 0.39
N LYS A 29 -25.45 10.14 1.37
CA LYS A 29 -25.87 10.17 2.79
C LYS A 29 -25.33 11.40 3.53
N LEU A 30 -24.16 11.89 3.13
CA LEU A 30 -23.45 12.98 3.79
C LEU A 30 -23.67 14.34 3.14
N HIS A 31 -24.40 14.41 2.03
CA HIS A 31 -24.68 15.68 1.36
C HIS A 31 -25.51 16.61 2.27
N PRO A 32 -25.13 17.89 2.40
CA PRO A 32 -25.80 18.83 3.31
C PRO A 32 -27.29 19.03 2.96
N ASP A 33 -27.64 18.91 1.70
CA ASP A 33 -29.03 19.04 1.19
C ASP A 33 -29.97 17.91 1.67
N VAL A 34 -29.43 16.79 2.17
CA VAL A 34 -30.21 15.70 2.79
C VAL A 34 -30.05 15.63 4.31
N GLY A 35 -29.48 16.68 4.94
CA GLY A 35 -29.22 16.72 6.38
C GLY A 35 -27.87 16.12 6.79
N GLY A 36 -26.94 15.96 5.85
CA GLY A 36 -25.55 15.55 6.12
C GLY A 36 -24.67 16.69 6.65
N SER A 37 -23.43 16.37 7.03
CA SER A 37 -22.46 17.33 7.57
C SER A 37 -21.37 17.65 6.56
N ASP A 38 -21.15 18.93 6.26
CA ASP A 38 -20.13 19.43 5.32
C ASP A 38 -18.72 18.93 5.68
N GLU A 39 -18.41 18.86 6.98
CA GLU A 39 -17.13 18.36 7.49
C GLU A 39 -16.89 16.89 7.10
N LEU A 40 -17.92 16.05 7.25
CA LEU A 40 -17.85 14.63 6.88
C LEU A 40 -17.77 14.45 5.36
N PHE A 41 -18.43 15.32 4.60
CA PHE A 41 -18.38 15.31 3.14
C PHE A 41 -17.00 15.69 2.60
N LYS A 42 -16.38 16.74 3.16
CA LYS A 42 -14.99 17.11 2.85
C LYS A 42 -14.01 15.99 3.18
N MET A 43 -14.18 15.33 4.32
CA MET A 43 -13.33 14.20 4.69
C MET A 43 -13.50 13.01 3.74
N LEU A 44 -14.72 12.64 3.39
CA LEU A 44 -15.00 11.61 2.38
C LEU A 44 -14.29 11.93 1.06
N ASN A 45 -14.31 13.21 0.64
CA ASN A 45 -13.67 13.65 -0.58
C ASN A 45 -12.14 13.60 -0.49
N SER A 46 -11.57 13.92 0.67
CA SER A 46 -10.13 13.79 0.93
C SER A 46 -9.67 12.34 0.87
N ILE A 47 -10.40 11.43 1.52
CA ILE A 47 -10.16 9.98 1.49
C ILE A 47 -10.22 9.46 0.06
N TYR A 48 -11.28 9.81 -0.67
CA TYR A 48 -11.43 9.35 -2.05
C TYR A 48 -10.35 9.90 -2.97
N THR A 49 -10.00 11.18 -2.85
CA THR A 49 -8.88 11.79 -3.58
C THR A 49 -7.57 11.07 -3.27
N ASN A 50 -7.31 10.76 -1.99
CA ASN A 50 -6.14 10.02 -1.59
C ASN A 50 -6.10 8.62 -2.22
N ILE A 51 -7.23 7.91 -2.29
CA ILE A 51 -7.34 6.61 -2.98
C ILE A 51 -7.07 6.75 -4.49
N LEU A 52 -7.53 7.83 -5.12
CA LEU A 52 -7.27 8.09 -6.54
C LEU A 52 -5.79 8.36 -6.81
N GLU A 53 -5.12 9.09 -5.93
CA GLU A 53 -3.73 9.51 -6.10
C GLU A 53 -2.71 8.46 -5.63
N ASN A 54 -3.02 7.74 -4.55
CA ASN A 54 -2.09 6.83 -3.86
C ASN A 54 -2.52 5.36 -3.84
N GLY A 55 -3.73 5.05 -4.32
CA GLY A 55 -4.31 3.71 -4.23
C GLY A 55 -4.92 3.40 -2.85
N ILE A 56 -5.35 2.15 -2.66
CA ILE A 56 -6.11 1.72 -1.47
C ILE A 56 -5.13 1.34 -0.37
N TYR A 57 -4.46 2.34 0.18
CA TYR A 57 -3.63 2.16 1.36
C TYR A 57 -4.36 2.74 2.57
N PHE A 58 -5.24 1.93 3.16
CA PHE A 58 -5.84 2.23 4.46
C PHE A 58 -5.24 1.30 5.52
N SER A 59 -4.06 1.65 6.01
CA SER A 59 -3.50 1.02 7.21
C SER A 59 -2.80 2.06 8.09
N ASN A 60 -3.62 2.75 8.87
CA ASN A 60 -3.25 3.67 9.94
C ASN A 60 -2.74 2.91 11.19
N GLU A 61 -1.59 2.24 11.14
CA GLU A 61 -0.97 1.70 12.36
C GLU A 61 0.55 1.59 12.36
N PHE A 62 1.22 1.74 11.21
CA PHE A 62 2.67 1.86 11.16
C PHE A 62 3.05 3.29 10.80
N LYS A 63 3.70 3.98 11.74
CA LYS A 63 4.49 5.20 11.46
C LYS A 63 5.66 4.80 10.57
N PHE A 64 5.40 4.55 9.29
CA PHE A 64 6.46 4.51 8.31
C PHE A 64 7.08 5.91 8.24
N ASP A 65 8.38 5.96 7.99
CA ASP A 65 9.00 7.22 7.64
C ASP A 65 8.33 7.71 6.34
N LEU A 66 8.01 9.01 6.21
CA LEU A 66 7.30 9.56 5.04
C LEU A 66 7.96 9.14 3.72
N GLU A 67 9.27 8.90 3.74
CA GLU A 67 10.03 8.38 2.61
C GLU A 67 9.60 6.96 2.19
N ILE A 68 9.38 6.06 3.14
CA ILE A 68 8.92 4.68 2.89
C ILE A 68 7.52 4.71 2.28
N GLU A 69 6.60 5.51 2.84
CA GLU A 69 5.25 5.66 2.31
C GLU A 69 5.28 6.15 0.86
N LYS A 70 6.08 7.18 0.59
CA LYS A 70 6.23 7.74 -0.76
C LYS A 70 6.80 6.73 -1.76
N ILE A 71 7.72 5.89 -1.31
CA ILE A 71 8.30 4.84 -2.16
C ILE A 71 7.28 3.75 -2.45
N ILE A 72 6.53 3.29 -1.44
CA ILE A 72 5.48 2.29 -1.61
C ILE A 72 4.44 2.81 -2.60
N SER A 73 3.93 4.04 -2.45
CA SER A 73 2.98 4.65 -3.39
C SER A 73 3.49 4.68 -4.83
N GLN A 74 4.81 4.85 -5.04
CA GLN A 74 5.41 4.85 -6.39
C GLN A 74 5.55 3.47 -7.03
N ILE A 75 5.34 2.40 -6.28
CA ILE A 75 5.39 1.03 -6.83
C ILE A 75 4.06 0.28 -6.68
N LEU A 76 3.17 0.74 -5.80
CA LEU A 76 1.89 0.11 -5.52
C LEU A 76 0.98 0.03 -6.75
N HIS A 77 1.10 0.98 -7.68
CA HIS A 77 0.30 1.00 -8.90
C HIS A 77 0.69 -0.10 -9.90
N TYR A 78 1.82 -0.76 -9.71
CA TYR A 78 2.21 -1.88 -10.57
C TYR A 78 1.53 -3.18 -10.13
N GLU A 79 1.05 -3.92 -11.13
CA GLU A 79 0.34 -5.18 -10.93
C GLU A 79 1.30 -6.36 -10.76
N ASN A 80 0.84 -7.44 -10.11
CA ASN A 80 1.59 -8.69 -9.92
C ASN A 80 2.89 -8.55 -9.10
N ILE A 81 2.99 -7.53 -8.25
CA ILE A 81 4.09 -7.39 -7.31
C ILE A 81 3.58 -7.55 -5.88
N LEU A 82 4.46 -8.01 -5.01
CA LEU A 82 4.17 -8.21 -3.60
C LEU A 82 5.21 -7.44 -2.81
N ILE A 83 4.72 -6.47 -2.04
CA ILE A 83 5.50 -5.56 -1.22
C ILE A 83 5.39 -6.04 0.22
N GLU A 84 6.49 -6.25 0.92
CA GLU A 84 6.51 -6.63 2.33
C GLU A 84 7.32 -5.64 3.13
N VAL A 85 6.72 -5.02 4.13
CA VAL A 85 7.44 -4.11 5.01
C VAL A 85 7.83 -4.86 6.29
N VAL A 86 9.13 -4.87 6.58
CA VAL A 86 9.73 -5.60 7.70
C VAL A 86 10.59 -4.61 8.49
N GLY A 87 10.04 -4.05 9.57
CA GLY A 87 10.66 -2.96 10.31
C GLY A 87 10.89 -1.73 9.43
N SER A 88 12.15 -1.36 9.19
CA SER A 88 12.54 -0.23 8.32
C SER A 88 12.95 -0.65 6.90
N TRP A 89 12.61 -1.88 6.49
CA TRP A 89 12.93 -2.40 5.16
C TRP A 89 11.67 -2.68 4.35
N VAL A 90 11.67 -2.25 3.08
CA VAL A 90 10.62 -2.58 2.11
C VAL A 90 11.15 -3.64 1.17
N TRP A 91 10.53 -4.81 1.13
CA TRP A 91 10.87 -5.90 0.24
C TRP A 91 9.87 -5.96 -0.91
N VAL A 92 10.33 -6.18 -2.13
CA VAL A 92 9.46 -6.27 -3.32
C VAL A 92 9.78 -7.54 -4.08
N SER A 93 8.73 -8.28 -4.38
CA SER A 93 8.76 -9.60 -5.01
C SER A 93 7.62 -9.73 -6.04
N GLY A 94 7.52 -10.86 -6.74
CA GLY A 94 6.58 -11.03 -7.85
C GLY A 94 7.18 -10.67 -9.21
N ASP A 95 6.37 -10.14 -10.12
CA ASP A 95 6.81 -9.77 -11.48
C ASP A 95 7.53 -8.41 -11.50
N THR A 96 8.75 -8.43 -10.97
CA THR A 96 9.59 -7.22 -10.87
C THR A 96 10.33 -6.89 -12.16
N ARG A 97 10.03 -7.56 -13.28
CA ARG A 97 10.74 -7.40 -14.56
C ARG A 97 10.41 -6.07 -15.21
N GLU A 98 9.12 -5.74 -15.26
CA GLU A 98 8.62 -4.49 -15.84
C GLU A 98 9.01 -3.26 -15.00
N ILE A 99 9.12 -3.45 -13.68
CA ILE A 99 9.42 -2.36 -12.74
C ILE A 99 10.89 -2.30 -12.32
N LYS A 100 11.74 -3.17 -12.87
CA LYS A 100 13.15 -3.29 -12.50
C LYS A 100 13.91 -1.97 -12.61
N GLU A 101 13.65 -1.21 -13.68
CA GLU A 101 14.28 0.09 -13.90
C GLU A 101 13.81 1.09 -12.86
N LYS A 102 12.49 1.14 -12.60
CA LYS A 102 11.92 2.01 -11.57
C LYS A 102 12.44 1.69 -10.17
N LEU A 103 12.57 0.41 -9.82
CA LEU A 103 13.13 -0.02 -8.55
C LEU A 103 14.58 0.46 -8.39
N LYS A 104 15.39 0.39 -9.45
CA LYS A 104 16.75 0.94 -9.44
C LYS A 104 16.77 2.47 -9.27
N GLU A 105 15.87 3.19 -9.94
CA GLU A 105 15.72 4.64 -9.76
C GLU A 105 15.32 5.01 -8.33
N LEU A 106 14.47 4.20 -7.70
CA LEU A 106 14.05 4.32 -6.31
C LEU A 106 15.10 3.80 -5.31
N ASN A 107 16.32 3.52 -5.77
CA ASN A 107 17.44 3.07 -4.95
C ASN A 107 17.20 1.71 -4.24
N PHE A 108 16.32 0.87 -4.77
CA PHE A 108 16.21 -0.51 -4.32
C PHE A 108 17.45 -1.29 -4.73
N LYS A 109 17.82 -2.25 -3.86
CA LYS A 109 18.93 -3.16 -4.06
C LYS A 109 18.41 -4.56 -4.32
N TRP A 110 19.04 -5.26 -5.27
CA TRP A 110 18.71 -6.64 -5.58
C TRP A 110 19.38 -7.59 -4.61
N ALA A 111 18.59 -8.33 -3.83
CA ALA A 111 19.06 -9.42 -2.98
C ALA A 111 19.10 -10.73 -3.78
N SER A 112 20.19 -10.96 -4.52
CA SER A 112 20.34 -12.09 -5.45
C SER A 112 20.02 -13.47 -4.87
N LYS A 113 20.40 -13.72 -3.62
CA LYS A 113 20.15 -14.99 -2.92
C LYS A 113 18.68 -15.20 -2.56
N LYS A 114 17.95 -14.12 -2.28
CA LYS A 114 16.52 -14.15 -1.96
C LYS A 114 15.65 -13.99 -3.22
N LYS A 115 16.24 -13.48 -4.31
CA LYS A 115 15.57 -13.10 -5.56
C LYS A 115 14.47 -12.05 -5.35
N LEU A 116 14.75 -11.09 -4.46
CA LEU A 116 13.84 -10.00 -4.09
C LEU A 116 14.57 -8.67 -4.20
N TRP A 117 13.83 -7.60 -4.41
CA TRP A 117 14.34 -6.24 -4.23
C TRP A 117 14.10 -5.78 -2.80
N PHE A 118 14.99 -4.96 -2.27
CA PHE A 118 14.77 -4.33 -0.96
C PHE A 118 15.21 -2.86 -0.95
N TYR A 119 14.49 -2.06 -0.16
CA TYR A 119 14.81 -0.67 0.14
C TYR A 119 15.08 -0.52 1.64
N GLY A 120 16.07 0.31 1.96
CA GLY A 120 16.48 0.65 3.32
C GLY A 120 17.95 0.41 3.61
N GLU A 121 18.46 1.03 4.67
CA GLU A 121 19.84 0.87 5.09
C GLU A 121 20.06 -0.46 5.81
N MET A 122 20.93 -1.29 5.24
CA MET A 122 21.41 -2.48 5.91
C MET A 122 22.63 -2.08 6.75
N LYS A 123 22.41 -1.79 8.05
CA LYS A 123 23.50 -1.45 8.97
C LYS A 123 24.41 -2.66 9.17
N GLY A 124 25.51 -2.70 8.42
CA GLY A 124 26.59 -3.68 8.53
C GLY A 124 26.46 -4.87 7.56
N ARG A 125 27.62 -5.35 7.07
CA ARG A 125 27.73 -6.70 6.48
C ARG A 125 27.53 -7.69 7.62
N ASN A 126 26.34 -8.24 7.78
CA ASN A 126 26.14 -9.33 8.73
C ASN A 126 26.79 -10.60 8.14
N PRO A 127 27.85 -11.16 8.73
CA PRO A 127 28.52 -12.34 8.20
C PRO A 127 27.67 -13.62 8.30
N ASN A 128 26.66 -13.61 9.18
CA ASN A 128 25.67 -14.67 9.29
C ASN A 128 24.40 -14.27 8.51
N GLU A 129 24.25 -14.78 7.30
CA GLU A 129 23.07 -14.51 6.48
C GLU A 129 21.79 -15.03 7.13
N LYS A 130 20.90 -14.14 7.54
CA LYS A 130 19.55 -14.49 8.01
C LYS A 130 18.61 -14.70 6.82
N SER A 131 17.83 -15.77 6.86
CA SER A 131 16.74 -16.03 5.91
C SER A 131 15.62 -15.00 6.08
N MET A 132 14.80 -14.79 5.04
CA MET A 132 13.66 -13.86 5.13
C MET A 132 12.74 -14.21 6.30
N GLU A 133 12.46 -15.50 6.50
CA GLU A 133 11.65 -16.00 7.61
C GLU A 133 12.22 -15.58 8.97
N ASP A 134 13.53 -15.69 9.15
CA ASP A 134 14.24 -15.31 10.39
C ASP A 134 14.14 -13.80 10.68
N ILE A 135 14.12 -12.97 9.63
CA ILE A 135 13.97 -11.52 9.74
C ILE A 135 12.51 -11.18 10.07
N LYS A 136 11.54 -11.80 9.38
CA LYS A 136 10.10 -11.63 9.63
C LYS A 136 9.73 -12.05 11.06
N SER A 137 10.25 -13.18 11.54
CA SER A 137 10.02 -13.65 12.91
C SER A 137 10.63 -12.73 13.97
N LYS A 138 11.72 -12.03 13.64
CA LYS A 138 12.40 -11.15 14.61
C LYS A 138 11.77 -9.75 14.70
N TYR A 139 11.29 -9.19 13.60
CA TYR A 139 10.85 -7.79 13.52
C TYR A 139 9.35 -7.63 13.27
N GLY A 140 8.63 -8.71 13.00
CA GLY A 140 7.28 -8.64 12.44
C GLY A 140 7.32 -8.21 10.97
N PHE A 141 6.24 -8.49 10.23
CA PHE A 141 6.11 -8.07 8.85
C PHE A 141 4.66 -7.74 8.53
N GLU A 142 4.48 -6.78 7.64
CA GLU A 142 3.20 -6.49 7.01
C GLU A 142 3.34 -6.73 5.51
N THR A 143 2.42 -7.51 4.94
CA THR A 143 2.42 -7.82 3.52
C THR A 143 1.35 -7.00 2.82
N VAL A 144 1.80 -6.23 1.83
CA VAL A 144 1.01 -5.43 0.92
C VAL A 144 1.02 -6.14 -0.43
N LYS A 145 -0.10 -6.75 -0.80
CA LYS A 145 -0.25 -7.36 -2.12
C LYS A 145 -0.79 -6.32 -3.09
N THR A 146 -0.16 -6.18 -4.26
CA THR A 146 -0.78 -5.42 -5.36
C THR A 146 -1.73 -6.32 -6.14
N LYS A 147 -2.58 -5.71 -6.96
CA LYS A 147 -3.57 -6.43 -7.76
C LYS A 147 -2.89 -7.51 -8.59
N GLU A 148 -3.31 -8.75 -8.39
CA GLU A 148 -3.01 -9.84 -9.30
C GLU A 148 -3.82 -9.61 -10.58
N LYS A 149 -3.19 -9.74 -11.76
CA LYS A 149 -3.94 -9.73 -13.02
C LYS A 149 -4.91 -10.91 -12.97
N GLY A 150 -6.17 -10.64 -12.66
CA GLY A 150 -7.24 -11.60 -12.78
C GLY A 150 -7.22 -12.12 -14.21
N LYS A 151 -6.82 -13.38 -14.39
CA LYS A 151 -7.24 -14.14 -15.56
C LYS A 151 -8.77 -14.11 -15.51
N LEU A 152 -9.39 -13.21 -16.28
CA LEU A 152 -10.74 -13.47 -16.75
C LEU A 152 -10.63 -14.74 -17.60
N THR A 153 -10.88 -15.88 -16.98
CA THR A 153 -11.26 -17.09 -17.70
C THR A 153 -12.63 -16.78 -18.30
N TYR A 154 -12.64 -16.56 -19.61
CA TYR A 154 -13.86 -16.45 -20.43
C TYR A 154 -14.60 -17.78 -20.44
#